data_AF-A0A2X2JY50-F1
#
_entry.id   AF-A0A2X2JY50-F1
#
_cell.length_a   1.000
_cell.length_b   1.000
_cell.length_c   1.000
_cell.angle_alpha   90.00
_cell.angle_beta   90.00
_cell.angle_gamma   90.00
#
_symmetry.space_group_name_H-M   'P 1'
#
loop_
_entity.id
_entity.type
_entity.pdbx_description
1 polymer ?
#
loop_
_entity_poly.entity_id
_entity_poly.type
_entity_poly.pdbx_seq_one_letter_code
_entity_poly.pdbx_strand_id
1 'polypeptide(L)' 'MTQYPLWQQLNTLKQATWVDLTHTFDPEIPRFSEFEKGEVSTLFTVKDHGFYVQRWNIGNAIWYSH' A
#
# COMPACT_ATOMS: atom_id res chain seq x y z
N MET A 1 31.46 0.15 25.43
CA MET A 1 30.23 -0.49 24.92
C MET A 1 30.11 -0.08 23.45
N THR A 2 30.29 -1.02 22.52
CA THR A 2 30.13 -0.77 21.09
C THR A 2 28.66 -0.42 20.83
N GLN A 3 28.41 0.79 20.34
CA GLN A 3 27.06 1.23 20.02
C GLN A 3 26.50 0.34 18.91
N TYR A 4 25.38 -0.34 19.19
CA TYR A 4 24.74 -1.24 18.23
C TYR A 4 24.42 -0.47 16.94
N PRO A 5 24.84 -0.95 15.76
CA PRO A 5 24.74 -0.20 14.51
C PRO A 5 23.28 0.17 14.17
N LEU A 6 22.31 -0.65 14.64
CA LEU A 6 20.87 -0.47 14.42
C LEU A 6 20.35 0.89 14.90
N TRP A 7 20.88 1.41 15.99
CA TRP A 7 20.45 2.71 16.52
C TRP A 7 20.92 3.87 15.64
N GLN A 8 22.12 3.75 15.08
CA GLN A 8 22.64 4.73 14.14
C GLN A 8 21.83 4.71 12.83
N GLN A 9 21.50 3.52 12.32
CA GLN A 9 20.65 3.37 11.13
C GLN A 9 19.24 3.93 11.35
N LEU A 10 18.63 3.68 12.51
CA LEU A 10 17.33 4.27 12.85
C LEU A 10 17.38 5.80 12.88
N ASN A 11 18.43 6.38 13.46
CA ASN A 11 18.59 7.83 13.51
C ASN A 11 18.75 8.44 12.11
N THR A 12 19.50 7.77 11.22
CA THR A 12 19.61 8.17 9.81
C THR A 12 18.26 8.12 9.11
N LEU A 13 17.49 7.04 9.28
CA LEU A 13 16.17 6.88 8.66
C LEU A 13 15.14 7.93 9.14
N LYS A 14 15.23 8.35 10.41
CA LYS A 14 14.36 9.41 10.97
C LYS A 14 14.65 10.81 10.40
N GLN A 15 15.86 11.03 9.90
CA GLN A 15 16.27 12.31 9.31
C GLN A 15 16.03 12.36 7.79
N ALA A 16 15.83 11.21 7.16
CA ALA A 16 15.58 11.11 5.73
C ALA A 16 14.15 11.53 5.35
N THR A 17 14.01 12.07 4.15
CA THR A 17 12.69 12.30 3.54
C THR A 17 12.19 11.00 2.90
N TRP A 18 11.03 10.55 3.33
CA TRP A 18 10.37 9.38 2.76
C TRP A 18 9.55 9.83 1.56
N VAL A 19 9.98 9.45 0.36
CA VAL A 19 9.26 9.69 -0.88
C VAL A 19 8.44 8.45 -1.18
N ASP A 20 7.12 8.60 -1.10
CA ASP A 20 6.20 7.56 -1.54
C ASP A 20 6.13 7.56 -3.07
N LEU A 21 6.57 6.46 -3.68
CA LEU A 21 6.54 6.24 -5.13
C LEU A 21 5.37 5.33 -5.54
N THR A 22 4.45 5.03 -4.62
CA THR A 22 3.27 4.25 -4.92
C THR A 22 2.18 5.13 -5.53
N HIS A 23 1.44 4.59 -6.50
CA HIS A 23 0.21 5.22 -6.98
C HIS A 23 -0.96 4.79 -6.08
N THR A 24 -1.88 5.72 -5.82
CA THR A 24 -3.14 5.37 -5.15
C THR A 24 -3.87 4.33 -5.99
N PHE A 25 -4.11 3.16 -5.39
CA PHE A 25 -4.79 2.06 -6.06
C PHE A 25 -6.30 2.31 -6.03
N ASP A 26 -6.91 2.40 -7.21
CA ASP A 26 -8.34 2.60 -7.41
C ASP A 26 -8.85 1.55 -8.43
N PRO A 27 -10.06 0.99 -8.28
CA PRO A 27 -10.65 0.08 -9.27
C PRO A 27 -10.70 0.64 -10.71
N GLU A 28 -10.65 1.96 -10.88
CA GLU A 28 -10.68 2.65 -12.17
C GLU A 28 -9.29 2.96 -12.75
N ILE A 29 -8.19 2.56 -12.09
CA ILE A 29 -6.86 2.78 -12.65
C ILE A 29 -6.69 2.07 -14.00
N PRO A 30 -5.90 2.64 -14.93
CA PRO A 30 -5.55 1.97 -16.16
C PRO A 30 -4.92 0.61 -15.85
N ARG A 31 -5.53 -0.44 -16.40
CA ARG A 31 -5.05 -1.82 -16.29
C ARG A 31 -4.74 -2.35 -17.67
N PHE A 32 -3.88 -3.36 -17.73
CA PHE A 32 -3.77 -4.17 -18.94
C PHE A 32 -5.14 -4.83 -19.19
N SER A 33 -5.66 -4.70 -20.41
CA SER A 33 -7.05 -5.04 -20.74
C SER A 33 -7.41 -6.50 -20.47
N GLU A 34 -6.41 -7.39 -20.49
CA GLU A 34 -6.56 -8.83 -20.26
C GLU A 34 -6.65 -9.22 -18.77
N PHE A 35 -6.30 -8.35 -17.82
CA PHE A 35 -6.40 -8.67 -16.39
C PHE A 35 -7.79 -8.35 -15.84
N GLU A 36 -8.31 -9.21 -14.97
CA GLU A 36 -9.57 -8.96 -14.27
C GLU A 36 -9.52 -7.63 -13.50
N LYS A 37 -10.66 -6.93 -13.44
CA LYS A 37 -10.78 -5.70 -12.65
C LYS A 37 -10.53 -6.03 -11.19
N GLY A 38 -9.87 -5.12 -10.48
CA GLY A 38 -9.79 -5.21 -9.03
C GLY A 38 -11.21 -5.12 -8.44
N GLU A 39 -11.58 -6.08 -7.60
CA GLU A 39 -12.85 -6.06 -6.88
C GLU A 39 -12.62 -5.74 -5.41
N VAL A 40 -13.43 -4.81 -4.90
CA VAL A 40 -13.36 -4.39 -3.50
C VAL A 40 -14.69 -4.70 -2.83
N SER A 41 -14.64 -5.47 -1.75
CA SER A 41 -15.81 -5.82 -0.96
C SER A 41 -15.58 -5.42 0.49
N THR A 42 -16.45 -4.57 1.05
CA THR A 42 -16.40 -4.24 2.48
C THR A 42 -16.94 -5.42 3.29
N LEU A 43 -16.10 -6.01 4.15
CA LEU A 43 -16.47 -7.14 5.00
C LEU A 43 -17.02 -6.68 6.35
N PHE A 44 -16.45 -5.61 6.91
CA PHE A 44 -16.82 -5.07 8.22
C PHE A 44 -16.84 -3.55 8.18
N THR A 45 -17.85 -2.96 8.81
CA THR A 45 -18.05 -1.52 8.95
C THR A 45 -17.82 -1.09 10.39
N VAL A 46 -17.30 0.13 10.58
CA VAL A 46 -17.11 0.70 11.92
C VAL A 46 -18.43 0.80 12.68
N LYS A 47 -19.51 1.16 11.97
CA LYS A 47 -20.84 1.36 12.55
C LYS A 47 -21.39 0.09 13.21
N ASP A 48 -21.18 -1.06 12.58
CA ASP A 48 -21.82 -2.31 13.00
C ASP A 48 -20.86 -3.23 13.78
N HIS A 49 -19.54 -3.06 13.60
CA HIS A 49 -18.53 -3.99 14.13
C HIS A 49 -17.40 -3.33 14.94
N GLY A 50 -17.32 -1.99 14.97
CA GLY A 50 -16.27 -1.25 15.69
C GLY A 50 -14.90 -1.22 15.00
N PHE A 51 -14.75 -1.87 13.84
CA PHE A 51 -13.55 -1.82 13.00
C PHE A 51 -13.92 -1.94 11.52
N TYR A 52 -13.02 -1.49 10.64
CA TYR A 52 -13.26 -1.47 9.19
C TYR A 52 -12.33 -2.44 8.47
N VAL A 53 -12.89 -3.29 7.61
CA VAL A 53 -12.11 -4.24 6.79
C VAL A 53 -12.69 -4.30 5.39
N GLN A 54 -11.81 -4.25 4.40
CA GLN A 54 -12.12 -4.51 3.01
C GLN A 54 -11.33 -5.72 2.51
N ARG A 55 -12.00 -6.59 1.76
CA ARG A 55 -11.36 -7.58 0.92
C ARG A 55 -11.08 -6.97 -0.43
N TRP A 56 -9.84 -7.07 -0.86
CA TRP A 56 -9.39 -6.66 -2.17
C TRP A 56 -9.01 -7.91 -2.95
N ASN A 57 -9.65 -8.11 -4.10
CA ASN A 57 -9.20 -9.07 -5.09
C ASN A 57 -8.53 -8.28 -6.21
N ILE A 58 -7.21 -8.45 -6.38
CA ILE A 58 -6.40 -7.64 -7.28
C ILE A 58 -5.80 -8.59 -8.32
N GLY A 59 -6.11 -8.35 -9.60
CA GLY A 59 -5.39 -8.97 -10.73
C GLY A 59 -3.99 -8.36 -10.89
N ASN A 60 -3.12 -8.96 -11.70
CA ASN A 60 -1.77 -8.42 -11.92
C ASN A 60 -1.85 -6.99 -12.50
N ALA A 61 -1.28 -6.01 -11.79
CA ALA A 61 -1.17 -4.62 -12.24
C ALA A 61 0.25 -4.37 -12.76
N ILE A 62 0.38 -3.93 -14.02
CA ILE A 62 1.64 -3.46 -14.59
C ILE A 62 1.57 -1.94 -14.63
N TRP A 63 2.52 -1.28 -13.97
CA TRP A 63 2.60 0.18 -13.93
C TRP A 63 3.54 0.69 -15.03
N TYR A 64 3.06 1.59 -15.89
CA TYR A 64 3.91 2.32 -16.83
C TYR A 64 4.37 3.63 -16.19
N SER A 65 5.67 3.81 -15.99
CA SER A 65 6.26 5.12 -15.71
C SER A 65 6.57 5.83 -17.04
N HIS A 66 6.14 7.07 -17.21
CA HIS A 66 6.68 7.97 -18.24
C HIS A 66 8.00 8.58 -17.75
#